data_AF-A0A815PYN6-F1
#
_entry.id   AF-A0A815PYN6-F1
#
_cell.length_a   1.000
_cell.length_b   1.000
_cell.length_c   1.000
_cell.angle_alpha   90.00
_cell.angle_beta   90.00
_cell.angle_gamma   90.00
#
_symmetry.space_group_name_H-M   'P 1'
#
loop_
_entity.id
_entity.type
_entity.pdbx_description
1 polymer ?
#
loop_
_entity_poly.entity_id
_entity_poly.type
_entity_poly.pdbx_seq_one_letter_code
_entity_poly.pdbx_strand_id
1 'polypeptide(L)'
;DADKFYEIVEKLNRENGEQVLTDQLNKHWIRLFAKTCTGDLCPIQSIIGEIVFGEDFQDKLGNAKYFLIGSGAIGCEILINFAIMGIGCGRDGTVFVSDMDSIKISDLHRQFLLCSRNIGKMKSIVAAQSIKVINPNMHVHAYVDGVLPETEHIYNDHFFQQLDGLVIAVDNVKTRKYFDNIRITDID
;
A
#
# COMPACT_ATOMS: atom_id res chain seq x y z
N ASP A 1 -0.70 10.99 27.05
CA ASP A 1 0.62 11.31 27.62
C ASP A 1 1.34 10.00 27.93
N ALA A 2 2.49 9.79 27.29
CA ALA A 2 3.17 8.50 27.28
C ALA A 2 3.84 8.13 28.60
N ASP A 3 4.24 9.12 29.39
CA ASP A 3 4.89 8.90 30.68
C ASP A 3 3.90 8.45 31.74
N LYS A 4 2.75 9.12 31.80
CA LYS A 4 1.65 8.70 32.67
C LYS A 4 1.15 7.30 32.33
N PHE A 5 1.12 6.93 31.04
CA PHE A 5 0.75 5.58 30.63
C PHE A 5 1.79 4.54 31.07
N TYR A 6 3.08 4.84 30.95
CA TYR A 6 4.14 3.94 31.43
C TYR A 6 4.07 3.70 32.94
N GLU A 7 3.82 4.75 33.74
CA GLU A 7 3.61 4.62 35.19
C GLU A 7 2.42 3.71 35.55
N ILE A 8 1.33 3.78 34.77
CA ILE A 8 0.16 2.90 34.93
C ILE A 8 0.53 1.44 34.60
N VAL A 9 1.27 1.20 33.52
CA VAL A 9 1.70 -0.16 33.14
C VAL A 9 2.67 -0.74 34.17
N GLU A 10 3.60 0.06 34.70
CA GLU A 10 4.48 -0.37 35.79
C GLU A 10 3.71 -0.73 37.06
N LYS A 11 2.68 0.06 37.40
CA LYS A 11 1.82 -0.24 38.54
C LYS A 11 1.06 -1.55 38.34
N LEU A 12 0.44 -1.75 37.18
CA LEU A 12 -0.29 -2.97 36.85
C LEU A 12 0.63 -4.21 36.82
N ASN A 13 1.85 -4.07 36.29
CA ASN A 13 2.82 -5.18 36.26
C ASN A 13 3.25 -5.60 37.67
N ARG A 14 3.27 -4.68 38.64
CA ARG A 14 3.54 -4.98 40.06
C ARG A 14 2.32 -5.53 40.81
N GLU A 15 1.11 -5.17 40.38
CA GLU A 15 -0.14 -5.57 41.01
C GLU A 15 -0.66 -6.93 40.50
N ASN A 16 -0.22 -7.36 39.31
CA ASN A 16 -0.54 -8.68 38.77
C ASN A 16 0.26 -9.78 39.49
N GLY A 17 -0.37 -10.94 39.71
CA GLY A 17 0.26 -12.09 40.36
C GLY A 17 1.47 -12.64 39.57
N GLU A 18 2.33 -13.39 40.26
CA GLU A 18 3.63 -13.91 39.75
C GLU A 18 3.56 -14.62 38.39
N GLN A 19 2.41 -15.13 37.97
CA GLN A 19 2.22 -15.80 36.67
C GLN A 19 2.25 -14.86 35.45
N VAL A 20 2.11 -13.55 35.63
CA VAL A 20 2.03 -12.55 34.53
C VAL A 20 3.06 -11.42 34.71
N LEU A 21 3.90 -11.53 35.75
CA LEU A 21 4.89 -10.51 36.07
C LEU A 21 6.01 -10.56 35.03
N THR A 22 6.28 -9.42 34.39
CA THR A 22 7.42 -9.31 33.47
C THR A 22 8.55 -8.57 34.19
N ASP A 23 9.70 -9.21 34.39
CA ASP A 23 10.86 -8.61 35.08
C ASP A 23 11.42 -7.37 34.38
N GLN A 24 11.22 -7.28 33.06
CA GLN A 24 11.65 -6.15 32.25
C GLN A 24 10.52 -5.66 31.36
N LEU A 25 9.93 -4.53 31.77
CA LEU A 25 9.03 -3.78 30.91
C LEU A 25 9.83 -3.01 29.86
N ASN A 26 9.49 -3.20 28.59
CA ASN A 26 10.09 -2.42 27.53
C ASN A 26 9.47 -1.02 27.47
N LYS A 27 10.13 -0.08 28.15
CA LYS A 27 9.71 1.32 28.25
C LYS A 27 9.52 2.00 26.89
N HIS A 28 10.29 1.61 25.87
CA HIS A 28 10.15 2.15 24.52
C HIS A 28 8.79 1.77 23.92
N TRP A 29 8.47 0.46 23.85
CA TRP A 29 7.21 -0.04 23.28
C TRP A 29 5.96 0.47 24.01
N ILE A 30 6.01 0.57 25.33
CA ILE A 30 4.88 1.02 26.15
C ILE A 30 4.59 2.51 25.91
N ARG A 31 5.63 3.35 25.86
CA ARG A 31 5.47 4.78 25.57
C ARG A 31 5.00 4.98 24.13
N LEU A 32 5.42 4.11 23.23
CA LEU A 32 5.01 4.13 21.84
C LEU A 32 3.52 3.87 21.68
N PHE A 33 3.01 2.79 22.28
CA PHE A 33 1.58 2.47 22.33
C PHE A 33 0.75 3.64 22.88
N ALA A 34 1.23 4.27 23.96
CA ALA A 34 0.53 5.39 24.59
C ALA A 34 0.41 6.65 23.71
N LYS A 35 1.34 6.83 22.76
CA LYS A 35 1.30 7.93 21.79
C LYS A 35 0.35 7.64 20.63
N THR A 36 0.10 6.36 20.34
CA THR A 36 -0.67 5.93 19.17
C THR A 36 -2.09 5.51 19.49
N CYS A 37 -2.40 5.25 20.76
CA CYS A 37 -3.70 4.71 21.19
C CYS A 37 -4.89 5.67 21.04
N THR A 38 -4.66 6.94 20.69
CA THR A 38 -5.73 7.93 20.44
C THR A 38 -6.08 8.10 18.96
N GLY A 39 -5.46 7.34 18.05
CA GLY A 39 -5.77 7.39 16.62
C GLY A 39 -7.07 6.65 16.30
N ASP A 40 -8.10 7.38 15.88
CA ASP A 40 -9.29 6.79 15.27
C ASP A 40 -8.93 6.14 13.92
N LEU A 41 -9.14 4.82 13.86
CA LEU A 41 -9.30 3.92 12.71
C LEU A 41 -8.54 4.21 11.39
N CYS A 42 -7.69 3.23 11.03
CA CYS A 42 -7.19 2.87 9.70
C CYS A 42 -6.26 3.89 9.01
N PRO A 43 -4.94 3.63 8.89
CA PRO A 43 -4.26 2.34 8.94
C PRO A 43 -3.19 2.30 10.03
N ILE A 44 -3.40 1.35 10.92
CA ILE A 44 -2.37 0.83 11.81
C ILE A 44 -1.08 0.52 11.00
N GLN A 45 -1.13 0.08 9.74
CA GLN A 45 0.08 -0.22 8.92
C GLN A 45 1.07 0.93 8.68
N SER A 46 0.62 2.15 8.36
CA SER A 46 1.56 3.24 8.02
C SER A 46 2.21 3.81 9.27
N ILE A 47 1.34 4.06 10.27
CA ILE A 47 1.75 4.56 11.57
C ILE A 47 2.60 3.51 12.28
N ILE A 48 2.23 2.22 12.33
CA ILE A 48 3.12 1.13 12.80
C ILE A 48 4.40 1.07 11.97
N GLY A 49 4.34 1.30 10.65
CA GLY A 49 5.51 1.36 9.78
C GLY A 49 6.61 2.24 10.35
N GLU A 50 6.33 3.54 10.42
CA GLU A 50 7.28 4.53 10.93
C GLU A 50 7.56 4.36 12.42
N ILE A 51 6.54 4.02 13.21
CA ILE A 51 6.64 3.95 14.67
C ILE A 51 7.37 2.69 15.14
N VAL A 52 7.13 1.53 14.53
CA VAL A 52 7.72 0.23 14.90
C VAL A 52 9.03 -0.03 14.15
N PHE A 53 9.18 0.44 12.91
CA PHE A 53 10.37 0.18 12.10
C PHE A 53 11.29 1.38 11.90
N GLY A 54 10.86 2.61 12.28
CA GLY A 54 11.69 3.81 12.28
C GLY A 54 11.71 4.59 10.96
N GLU A 55 12.33 5.78 11.00
CA GLU A 55 12.48 6.71 9.86
C GLU A 55 13.16 6.05 8.66
N ASP A 56 14.21 5.25 8.89
CA ASP A 56 14.92 4.50 7.84
C ASP A 56 14.00 3.56 7.04
N PHE A 57 13.00 2.97 7.70
CA PHE A 57 12.03 2.11 7.03
C PHE A 57 11.01 2.92 6.24
N GLN A 58 10.58 4.06 6.78
CA GLN A 58 9.69 4.97 6.09
C GLN A 58 10.35 5.56 4.83
N ASP A 59 11.65 5.85 4.88
CA ASP A 59 12.43 6.28 3.72
C ASP A 59 12.53 5.19 2.65
N LYS A 60 12.68 3.92 3.05
CA LYS A 60 12.63 2.79 2.11
C LYS A 60 11.27 2.67 1.44
N LEU A 61 10.18 2.76 2.19
CA LEU A 61 8.82 2.76 1.63
C LEU A 61 8.62 3.95 0.68
N GLY A 62 9.04 5.14 1.12
CA GLY A 62 9.01 6.37 0.35
C GLY A 62 9.66 6.21 -1.00
N ASN A 63 10.87 5.65 -1.05
CA ASN A 63 11.63 5.49 -2.29
C ASN A 63 11.30 4.22 -3.08
N ALA A 64 10.35 3.40 -2.62
CA ALA A 64 9.98 2.17 -3.31
C ALA A 64 9.25 2.43 -4.63
N LYS A 65 9.54 1.58 -5.62
CA LYS A 65 8.94 1.55 -6.95
C LYS A 65 8.06 0.32 -7.12
N TYR A 66 6.75 0.52 -7.09
CA TYR A 66 5.78 -0.58 -7.21
C TYR A 66 4.96 -0.47 -8.49
N PHE A 67 4.66 -1.61 -9.11
CA PHE A 67 3.69 -1.68 -10.19
C PHE A 67 2.44 -2.44 -9.73
N LEU A 68 1.29 -1.80 -9.83
CA LEU A 68 -0.02 -2.40 -9.59
C LEU A 68 -0.73 -2.65 -10.92
N ILE A 69 -1.06 -3.91 -11.17
CA ILE A 69 -1.81 -4.31 -12.36
C ILE A 69 -3.25 -4.57 -11.94
N GLY A 70 -4.17 -3.75 -12.44
CA GLY A 70 -5.58 -3.75 -12.08
C GLY A 70 -5.90 -2.70 -11.02
N SER A 71 -6.86 -1.84 -11.33
CA SER A 71 -7.43 -0.79 -10.47
C SER A 71 -8.91 -1.02 -10.17
N GLY A 72 -9.35 -2.30 -10.22
CA GLY A 72 -10.66 -2.73 -9.74
C GLY A 72 -10.78 -2.67 -8.22
N ALA A 73 -11.69 -3.44 -7.62
CA ALA A 73 -11.98 -3.35 -6.18
C ALA A 73 -10.73 -3.57 -5.31
N ILE A 74 -10.01 -4.67 -5.54
CA ILE A 74 -8.78 -4.99 -4.80
C ILE A 74 -7.68 -3.97 -5.10
N GLY A 75 -7.53 -3.56 -6.36
CA GLY A 75 -6.54 -2.57 -6.76
C GLY A 75 -6.75 -1.21 -6.10
N CYS A 76 -8.00 -0.78 -5.95
CA CYS A 76 -8.35 0.45 -5.23
C CYS A 76 -7.92 0.40 -3.76
N GLU A 77 -8.23 -0.69 -3.05
CA GLU A 77 -7.83 -0.87 -1.65
C GLU A 77 -6.31 -0.88 -1.48
N ILE A 78 -5.59 -1.56 -2.38
CA ILE A 78 -4.12 -1.60 -2.37
C ILE A 78 -3.55 -0.20 -2.60
N LEU A 79 -4.07 0.56 -3.56
CA LEU A 79 -3.63 1.93 -3.81
C LEU A 79 -3.87 2.85 -2.61
N ILE A 80 -5.01 2.72 -1.95
CA ILE A 80 -5.29 3.47 -0.72
C ILE A 80 -4.25 3.09 0.34
N ASN A 81 -3.98 1.80 0.54
CA ASN A 81 -2.98 1.35 1.50
C ASN A 81 -1.58 1.87 1.15
N PHE A 82 -1.16 1.83 -0.12
CA PHE A 82 0.11 2.39 -0.58
C PHE A 82 0.20 3.88 -0.29
N ALA A 83 -0.85 4.63 -0.64
CA ALA A 83 -0.91 6.07 -0.39
C ALA A 83 -0.77 6.38 1.10
N ILE A 84 -1.45 5.64 1.96
CA ILE A 84 -1.38 5.92 3.39
C ILE A 84 -0.06 5.44 4.00
N MET A 85 0.49 4.29 3.55
CA MET A 85 1.82 3.78 3.94
C MET A 85 2.99 4.66 3.47
N GLY A 86 2.72 5.65 2.61
CA GLY A 86 3.75 6.53 2.07
C GLY A 86 4.60 5.87 0.98
N ILE A 87 4.13 4.77 0.38
CA ILE A 87 4.84 4.10 -0.71
C ILE A 87 4.92 5.03 -1.92
N GLY A 88 6.12 5.18 -2.49
CA GLY A 88 6.34 6.03 -3.67
C GLY A 88 6.22 7.53 -3.40
N CYS A 89 6.27 7.96 -2.14
CA CYS A 89 6.23 9.39 -1.76
C CYS A 89 7.62 10.04 -1.66
N GLY A 90 8.68 9.24 -1.64
CA GLY A 90 10.07 9.67 -1.59
C GLY A 90 10.57 10.15 -2.96
N ARG A 91 11.76 10.75 -2.96
CA ARG A 91 12.37 11.39 -4.15
C ARG A 91 12.45 10.44 -5.35
N ASP A 92 12.85 9.20 -5.11
CA ASP A 92 13.06 8.20 -6.16
C ASP A 92 11.91 7.17 -6.23
N GLY A 93 10.91 7.29 -5.37
CA GLY A 93 9.79 6.37 -5.30
C GLY A 93 8.71 6.69 -6.32
N THR A 94 8.01 5.65 -6.78
CA THR A 94 6.94 5.78 -7.78
C THR A 94 6.02 4.57 -7.76
N VAL A 95 4.71 4.80 -7.85
CA VAL A 95 3.73 3.74 -8.09
C VAL A 95 3.19 3.83 -9.50
N PHE A 96 3.34 2.75 -10.27
CA PHE A 96 2.69 2.59 -11.55
C PHE A 96 1.37 1.85 -11.35
N VAL A 97 0.31 2.26 -12.04
CA VAL A 97 -0.97 1.55 -12.06
C VAL A 97 -1.43 1.32 -13.49
N SER A 98 -1.74 0.08 -13.87
CA SER A 98 -2.30 -0.26 -15.18
C SER A 98 -3.71 -0.81 -15.05
N ASP A 99 -4.61 -0.38 -15.93
CA ASP A 99 -5.93 -0.99 -16.09
C ASP A 99 -6.50 -0.68 -17.48
N MET A 100 -6.96 -1.72 -18.19
CA MET A 100 -7.53 -1.60 -19.53
C MET A 100 -9.02 -1.26 -19.53
N ASP A 101 -9.68 -1.33 -18.38
CA ASP A 101 -11.11 -1.11 -18.29
C ASP A 101 -11.47 0.36 -18.08
N SER A 102 -12.56 0.76 -18.74
CA SER A 102 -13.29 1.98 -18.41
C SER A 102 -14.24 1.75 -17.24
N ILE A 103 -14.54 2.81 -16.47
CA ILE A 103 -15.47 2.79 -15.33
C ILE A 103 -16.90 2.53 -15.80
N LYS A 104 -17.55 1.51 -15.21
CA LYS A 104 -18.97 1.19 -15.40
C LYS A 104 -19.76 1.51 -14.13
N ILE A 105 -21.08 1.68 -14.25
CA ILE A 105 -21.96 1.92 -13.10
C ILE A 105 -21.85 0.79 -12.08
N SER A 106 -21.74 -0.46 -12.56
CA SER A 106 -21.57 -1.66 -11.75
C SER A 106 -20.22 -1.76 -11.05
N ASP A 107 -19.29 -0.81 -11.23
CA ASP A 107 -18.03 -0.79 -10.48
C ASP A 107 -18.16 0.00 -9.16
N LEU A 108 -19.07 0.97 -9.11
CA LEU A 108 -19.14 1.99 -8.06
C LEU A 108 -19.56 1.44 -6.69
N HIS A 109 -20.14 0.24 -6.63
CA HIS A 109 -20.56 -0.37 -5.36
C HIS A 109 -19.39 -0.97 -4.56
N ARG A 110 -18.19 -1.13 -5.17
CA ARG A 110 -17.02 -1.76 -4.52
C ARG A 110 -15.68 -1.08 -4.82
N GLN A 111 -15.64 -0.06 -5.66
CA GLN A 111 -14.41 0.59 -6.13
C GLN A 111 -14.41 2.04 -5.66
N PHE A 112 -14.02 2.27 -4.40
CA PHE A 112 -14.20 3.55 -3.72
C PHE A 112 -13.41 4.73 -4.29
N LEU A 113 -12.35 4.46 -5.08
CA LEU A 113 -11.61 5.53 -5.78
C LEU A 113 -12.35 6.06 -7.01
N LEU A 114 -13.43 5.39 -7.42
CA LEU A 114 -14.19 5.73 -8.61
C LEU A 114 -15.49 6.43 -8.22
N CYS A 115 -15.93 7.37 -9.06
CA CYS A 115 -17.17 8.11 -8.81
C CYS A 115 -18.02 8.20 -10.08
N SER A 116 -19.32 8.40 -9.90
CA SER A 116 -20.32 8.41 -10.99
C SER A 116 -20.02 9.44 -12.07
N ARG A 117 -19.48 10.61 -11.71
CA ARG A 117 -19.05 11.66 -12.68
C ARG A 117 -17.94 11.21 -13.64
N ASN A 118 -17.28 10.09 -13.36
CA ASN A 118 -16.15 9.57 -14.14
C ASN A 118 -16.51 8.30 -14.93
N ILE A 119 -17.78 7.91 -14.99
CA ILE A 119 -18.23 6.78 -15.84
C ILE A 119 -17.73 6.96 -17.28
N GLY A 120 -17.21 5.88 -17.87
CA GLY A 120 -16.63 5.86 -19.22
C GLY A 120 -15.16 6.28 -19.30
N LYS A 121 -14.59 6.88 -18.26
CA LYS A 121 -13.15 7.17 -18.19
C LYS A 121 -12.36 5.92 -17.81
N MET A 122 -11.07 5.90 -18.11
CA MET A 122 -10.17 4.79 -17.74
C MET A 122 -10.02 4.69 -16.22
N LYS A 123 -10.15 3.48 -15.68
CA LYS A 123 -10.08 3.24 -14.23
C LYS A 123 -8.73 3.65 -13.66
N SER A 124 -7.62 3.27 -14.29
CA SER A 124 -6.26 3.57 -13.83
C SER A 124 -6.00 5.07 -13.70
N ILE A 125 -6.43 5.85 -14.71
CA ILE A 125 -6.28 7.31 -14.72
C ILE A 125 -7.06 7.93 -13.56
N VAL A 126 -8.33 7.55 -13.39
CA VAL A 126 -9.18 8.11 -12.34
C VAL A 126 -8.70 7.67 -10.96
N ALA A 127 -8.27 6.43 -10.80
CA ALA A 127 -7.70 5.94 -9.55
C ALA A 127 -6.44 6.74 -9.16
N ALA A 128 -5.50 6.94 -10.09
CA ALA A 128 -4.31 7.75 -9.84
C ALA A 128 -4.66 9.20 -9.45
N GLN A 129 -5.63 9.82 -10.12
CA GLN A 129 -6.12 11.16 -9.77
C GLN A 129 -6.75 11.21 -8.38
N SER A 130 -7.60 10.22 -8.04
CA SER A 130 -8.23 10.12 -6.72
C SER A 130 -7.20 9.92 -5.61
N ILE A 131 -6.17 9.10 -5.86
CA ILE A 131 -5.08 8.89 -4.90
C ILE A 131 -4.29 10.17 -4.64
N LYS A 132 -4.05 10.99 -5.66
CA LYS A 132 -3.40 12.30 -5.47
C LYS A 132 -4.21 13.26 -4.59
N VAL A 133 -5.53 13.08 -4.48
CA VAL A 133 -6.35 13.82 -3.52
C VAL A 133 -6.16 13.28 -2.10
N ILE A 134 -5.99 11.97 -1.93
CA ILE A 134 -5.77 11.31 -0.63
C ILE A 134 -4.36 11.60 -0.09
N ASN A 135 -3.33 11.44 -0.93
CA ASN A 135 -1.95 11.76 -0.59
C ASN A 135 -1.29 12.50 -1.78
N PRO A 136 -1.20 13.84 -1.73
CA PRO A 136 -0.58 14.65 -2.78
C PRO A 136 0.89 14.30 -3.05
N ASN A 137 1.61 13.80 -2.04
CA ASN A 137 3.04 13.48 -2.10
C ASN A 137 3.31 12.17 -2.86
N MET A 138 2.33 11.28 -2.97
CA MET A 138 2.53 9.98 -3.64
C MET A 138 2.75 10.16 -5.13
N HIS A 139 3.91 9.76 -5.66
CA HIS A 139 4.16 9.74 -7.10
C HIS A 139 3.42 8.56 -7.72
N VAL A 140 2.43 8.83 -8.56
CA VAL A 140 1.62 7.79 -9.22
C VAL A 140 1.45 8.05 -10.71
N HIS A 141 1.73 7.04 -11.53
CA HIS A 141 1.61 7.08 -12.98
C HIS A 141 0.62 6.02 -13.48
N ALA A 142 -0.35 6.44 -14.28
CA ALA A 142 -1.37 5.56 -14.82
C ALA A 142 -1.06 5.13 -16.26
N TYR A 143 -1.19 3.83 -16.52
CA TYR A 143 -1.22 3.22 -17.84
C TYR A 143 -2.62 2.69 -18.14
N VAL A 144 -3.01 2.75 -19.41
CA VAL A 144 -4.32 2.27 -19.89
C VAL A 144 -4.20 0.94 -20.63
N ASP A 145 -2.98 0.55 -20.97
CA ASP A 145 -2.69 -0.68 -21.68
C ASP A 145 -2.63 -1.86 -20.70
N GLY A 146 -3.29 -2.96 -21.04
CA GLY A 146 -3.16 -4.20 -20.26
C GLY A 146 -1.75 -4.76 -20.35
N VAL A 147 -1.32 -5.51 -19.33
CA VAL A 147 -0.01 -6.20 -19.38
C VAL A 147 -0.19 -7.56 -20.06
N LEU A 148 0.27 -7.64 -21.31
CA LEU A 148 0.05 -8.72 -22.26
C LEU A 148 1.26 -8.80 -23.23
N PRO A 149 1.43 -9.90 -23.99
CA PRO A 149 2.54 -10.01 -24.95
C PRO A 149 2.58 -8.85 -25.96
N GLU A 150 1.42 -8.35 -26.38
CA GLU A 150 1.33 -7.28 -27.37
C GLU A 150 1.83 -5.92 -26.82
N THR A 151 1.90 -5.77 -25.50
CA THR A 151 2.30 -4.54 -24.81
C THR A 151 3.68 -4.64 -24.16
N GLU A 152 4.46 -5.68 -24.46
CA GLU A 152 5.85 -5.84 -23.99
C GLU A 152 6.75 -4.68 -24.39
N HIS A 153 6.47 -4.00 -25.51
CA HIS A 153 7.20 -2.80 -25.90
C HIS A 153 7.04 -1.64 -24.89
N ILE A 154 5.93 -1.60 -24.14
CA ILE A 154 5.65 -0.67 -23.03
C ILE A 154 6.24 -1.25 -21.73
N TYR A 155 5.92 -2.50 -21.43
CA TYR A 155 6.33 -3.22 -20.23
C TYR A 155 7.53 -4.12 -20.52
N ASN A 156 8.63 -3.52 -20.97
CA ASN A 156 9.86 -4.24 -21.32
C ASN A 156 10.72 -4.54 -20.09
N ASP A 157 11.84 -5.25 -20.30
CA ASP A 157 12.78 -5.60 -19.23
C ASP A 157 13.27 -4.39 -18.44
N HIS A 158 13.56 -3.28 -19.12
CA HIS A 158 13.95 -2.04 -18.45
C HIS A 158 12.85 -1.50 -17.54
N PHE A 159 11.57 -1.61 -17.96
CA PHE A 159 10.45 -1.24 -17.11
C PHE A 159 10.40 -2.10 -15.85
N PHE A 160 10.54 -3.43 -15.95
CA PHE A 160 10.46 -4.33 -14.80
C PHE A 160 11.69 -4.29 -13.89
N GLN A 161 12.89 -4.11 -14.44
CA GLN A 161 14.15 -4.06 -13.68
C GLN A 161 14.22 -2.89 -12.70
N GLN A 162 13.46 -1.82 -12.93
CA GLN A 162 13.43 -0.67 -12.02
C GLN A 162 12.50 -0.87 -10.81
N LEU A 163 11.67 -1.93 -10.80
CA LEU A 163 10.63 -2.12 -9.80
C LEU A 163 11.18 -2.90 -8.60
N ASP A 164 10.80 -2.46 -7.40
CA ASP A 164 11.03 -3.21 -6.16
C ASP A 164 9.95 -4.26 -5.93
N GLY A 165 8.77 -4.10 -6.56
CA GLY A 165 7.68 -5.05 -6.40
C GLY A 165 6.57 -4.91 -7.43
N LEU A 166 5.88 -6.03 -7.63
CA LEU A 166 4.72 -6.16 -8.52
C LEU A 166 3.52 -6.67 -7.73
N VAL A 167 2.37 -6.05 -7.92
CA VAL A 167 1.10 -6.49 -7.35
C VAL A 167 0.08 -6.70 -8.45
N ILE A 168 -0.52 -7.89 -8.48
CA ILE A 168 -1.49 -8.29 -9.48
C ILE A 168 -2.88 -8.32 -8.82
N ALA A 169 -3.75 -7.41 -9.24
CA ALA A 169 -5.11 -7.22 -8.75
C ALA A 169 -6.14 -7.30 -9.89
N VAL A 170 -5.90 -8.18 -10.85
CA VAL A 170 -6.79 -8.41 -12.00
C VAL A 170 -7.74 -9.59 -11.77
N ASP A 171 -8.95 -9.47 -12.31
CA ASP A 171 -9.96 -10.55 -12.38
C ASP A 171 -9.91 -11.30 -13.73
N ASN A 172 -9.26 -10.74 -14.74
CA ASN A 172 -9.08 -11.37 -16.04
C ASN A 172 -8.07 -12.52 -15.99
N VAL A 173 -8.55 -13.72 -16.31
CA VAL A 173 -7.75 -14.95 -16.42
C VAL A 173 -6.58 -14.82 -17.39
N LYS A 174 -6.72 -14.04 -18.47
CA LYS A 174 -5.66 -13.87 -19.48
C LYS A 174 -4.40 -13.23 -18.90
N THR A 175 -4.54 -12.13 -18.17
CA THR A 175 -3.40 -11.45 -17.53
C THR A 175 -2.79 -12.30 -16.43
N ARG A 176 -3.60 -13.03 -15.64
CA ARG A 176 -3.04 -13.99 -14.66
C ARG A 176 -2.21 -15.07 -15.34
N LYS A 177 -2.73 -15.70 -16.40
CA LYS A 177 -2.03 -16.73 -17.17
C LYS A 177 -0.73 -16.22 -17.80
N TYR A 178 -0.71 -14.97 -18.27
CA TYR A 178 0.50 -14.35 -18.81
C TYR A 178 1.62 -14.33 -17.74
N PHE A 179 1.32 -13.88 -16.52
CA PHE A 179 2.29 -13.87 -15.42
C PHE A 179 2.63 -15.27 -14.89
N ASP A 180 1.69 -16.21 -14.91
CA ASP A 180 1.96 -17.60 -14.54
C ASP A 180 2.97 -18.25 -15.50
N ASN A 181 2.91 -17.92 -16.80
CA ASN A 181 3.83 -18.44 -17.81
C ASN A 181 5.22 -17.80 -17.75
N ILE A 182 5.31 -16.50 -17.47
CA ILE A 182 6.61 -15.80 -17.31
C ILE A 182 7.39 -16.34 -16.12
N ARG A 183 6.72 -16.75 -15.03
CA ARG A 183 7.38 -17.31 -13.85
C ARG A 183 8.10 -18.65 -14.08
N ILE A 184 7.87 -19.32 -15.21
CA ILE A 184 8.44 -20.66 -15.49
C ILE A 184 9.70 -20.57 -16.37
N THR A 185 10.00 -19.42 -16.98
CA THR A 185 11.03 -19.35 -18.04
C THR A 185 12.35 -18.68 -17.68
N ASP A 186 12.47 -17.99 -16.53
CA ASP A 186 13.67 -17.22 -16.19
C ASP A 186 14.22 -17.49 -14.77
N ILE A 187 14.16 -18.75 -14.32
CA ILE A 187 14.96 -19.22 -13.17
C ILE A 187 15.87 -20.35 -13.66
N ASP A 188 16.95 -19.97 -14.35
CA ASP A 188 18.15 -20.78 -14.56
C ASP A 188 19.39 -19.97 -14.11
#